data_AF-A0A354YUA3-F1
#
_entry.id   AF-A0A354YUA3-F1
#
_cell.length_a   1.000
_cell.length_b   1.000
_cell.length_c   1.000
_cell.angle_alpha   90.00
_cell.angle_beta   90.00
_cell.angle_gamma   90.00
#
_symmetry.space_group_name_H-M   'P 1'
#
loop_
_entity.id
_entity.type
_entity.pdbx_description
1 polymer ?
#
loop_
_entity_poly.entity_id
_entity_poly.type
_entity_poly.pdbx_seq_one_letter_code
_entity_poly.pdbx_strand_id
1 'polypeptide(L)'
;MQFYSHPDKLLSKHLQEVSTMAVAFCPQRYGEAARIAGIAHDFGKFTTFFQEYMLKKKQQGKLKQHGFISALFGAHNAFHRWGEDHFFPLAIYSSIYHHHGNLSDFKEILPSSMKNFGAAFEENVDI
;
A
#
# COMPACT_ATOMS: atom_id res chain seq x y z
N MET A 1 5.91 2.09 20.70
CA MET A 1 4.45 2.28 20.51
C MET A 1 3.90 1.06 19.78
N GLN A 2 2.72 0.56 20.14
CA GLN A 2 2.09 -0.58 19.45
C GLN A 2 1.14 -0.06 18.37
N PHE A 3 1.14 -0.72 17.21
CA PHE A 3 0.26 -0.40 16.07
C PHE A 3 -0.63 -1.59 15.76
N TYR A 4 -1.86 -1.29 15.36
CA TYR A 4 -2.91 -2.27 15.18
C TYR A 4 -3.45 -2.26 13.75
N SER A 5 -3.66 -3.44 13.17
CA SER A 5 -4.34 -3.59 11.87
C SER A 5 -5.87 -3.56 12.02
N HIS A 6 -6.33 -4.05 13.17
CA HIS A 6 -7.69 -4.15 13.67
C HIS A 6 -7.63 -3.97 15.20
N PRO A 7 -8.73 -3.63 15.89
CA PRO A 7 -8.71 -3.32 17.33
C PRO A 7 -8.05 -4.39 18.22
N ASP A 8 -8.11 -5.66 17.83
CA ASP A 8 -7.61 -6.84 18.54
C ASP A 8 -6.37 -7.47 17.90
N LYS A 9 -5.83 -6.90 16.81
CA LYS A 9 -4.75 -7.52 16.02
C LYS A 9 -3.61 -6.56 15.73
N LEU A 10 -2.42 -6.89 16.25
CA LEU A 10 -1.18 -6.16 15.97
C LEU A 10 -0.91 -6.09 14.46
N LEU A 11 -0.51 -4.91 13.99
CA LEU A 11 -0.19 -4.66 12.59
C LEU A 11 0.95 -5.57 12.12
N SER A 12 2.04 -5.67 12.88
CA SER A 12 3.19 -6.52 12.54
C SER A 12 2.80 -7.98 12.33
N LYS A 13 1.97 -8.54 13.21
CA LYS A 13 1.47 -9.91 13.10
C LYS A 13 0.62 -10.10 11.84
N HIS A 14 -0.30 -9.16 11.59
CA HIS A 14 -1.14 -9.18 10.39
C HIS A 14 -0.32 -9.15 9.09
N LEU A 15 0.66 -8.25 8.99
CA LEU A 15 1.53 -8.15 7.81
C LEU A 15 2.34 -9.43 7.58
N GLN A 16 2.84 -10.05 8.66
CA GLN A 16 3.57 -11.31 8.57
C GLN A 16 2.68 -12.46 8.09
N GLU A 17 1.47 -12.59 8.64
CA GLU A 17 0.51 -13.63 8.24
C GLU A 17 0.11 -13.49 6.77
N VAL A 18 -0.26 -12.28 6.35
CA VAL A 18 -0.65 -12.02 4.95
C VAL A 18 0.51 -12.27 4.00
N SER A 19 1.73 -11.83 4.33
CA SER A 19 2.92 -12.10 3.52
C SER A 19 3.20 -13.61 3.38
N THR A 20 3.10 -14.35 4.48
CA THR A 20 3.31 -15.80 4.50
C THR A 20 2.31 -16.51 3.58
N MET A 21 1.03 -16.15 3.67
CA MET A 21 0.00 -16.69 2.79
C MET A 21 0.22 -16.28 1.33
N ALA A 22 0.53 -15.01 1.07
CA ALA A 22 0.76 -14.53 -0.30
C ALA A 22 1.88 -15.31 -1.00
N VAL A 23 2.99 -15.57 -0.30
CA VAL A 23 4.09 -16.39 -0.81
C VAL A 23 3.64 -17.84 -1.06
N ALA A 24 2.88 -18.43 -0.13
CA ALA A 24 2.43 -19.81 -0.23
C ALA A 24 1.47 -20.08 -1.40
N PHE A 25 0.61 -19.11 -1.74
CA PHE A 25 -0.39 -19.25 -2.81
C PHE A 25 0.08 -18.73 -4.17
N CYS A 26 1.18 -18.00 -4.25
CA CYS A 26 1.70 -17.50 -5.52
C CYS A 26 2.62 -18.53 -6.20
N PRO A 27 2.69 -18.54 -7.55
CA PRO A 27 3.73 -19.29 -8.26
C PRO A 27 5.12 -18.90 -7.77
N GLN A 28 6.00 -19.88 -7.58
CA GLN A 28 7.32 -19.69 -6.95
C GLN A 28 8.13 -18.52 -7.54
N ARG A 29 8.07 -18.31 -8.86
CA ARG A 29 8.75 -17.20 -9.56
C ARG A 29 8.31 -15.80 -9.10
N TYR A 30 7.16 -15.67 -8.44
CA TYR A 30 6.62 -14.42 -7.91
C TYR A 30 6.73 -14.33 -6.38
N GLY A 31 7.35 -15.31 -5.72
CA GLY A 31 7.43 -15.39 -4.26
C GLY A 31 7.91 -14.11 -3.60
N GLU A 32 9.00 -13.53 -4.11
CA GLU A 32 9.55 -12.31 -3.53
C GLU A 32 8.66 -11.08 -3.76
N ALA A 33 8.02 -10.98 -4.93
CA ALA A 33 7.06 -9.91 -5.22
C ALA A 33 5.81 -10.02 -4.32
N ALA A 34 5.30 -11.23 -4.14
CA ALA A 34 4.18 -11.51 -3.23
C ALA A 34 4.55 -11.22 -1.77
N ARG A 35 5.79 -11.54 -1.36
CA ARG A 35 6.30 -11.23 -0.03
C ARG A 35 6.30 -9.73 0.24
N ILE A 36 6.87 -8.93 -0.68
CA ILE A 36 6.91 -7.47 -0.58
C ILE A 36 5.50 -6.89 -0.56
N ALA A 37 4.64 -7.31 -1.48
CA ALA A 37 3.25 -6.85 -1.52
C ALA A 37 2.51 -7.14 -0.20
N GLY A 38 2.63 -8.36 0.32
CA GLY A 38 1.97 -8.76 1.57
C GLY A 38 2.46 -8.00 2.80
N ILE A 39 3.77 -7.75 2.93
CA ILE A 39 4.32 -6.95 4.04
C ILE A 39 3.94 -5.48 3.92
N ALA A 40 3.85 -4.96 2.70
CA ALA A 40 3.63 -3.53 2.48
C ALA A 40 2.14 -3.13 2.47
N HIS A 41 1.20 -4.04 2.16
CA HIS A 41 -0.17 -3.66 1.75
C HIS A 41 -0.92 -2.76 2.75
N ASP A 42 -0.72 -3.00 4.04
CA ASP A 42 -1.36 -2.29 5.15
C ASP A 42 -0.36 -1.41 5.93
N PHE A 43 0.84 -1.17 5.39
CA PHE A 43 1.88 -0.36 6.03
C PHE A 43 1.31 0.96 6.54
N GLY A 44 0.59 1.71 5.70
CA GLY A 44 -0.02 2.99 6.04
C GLY A 44 -0.94 2.99 7.27
N LYS A 45 -1.35 1.81 7.77
CA LYS A 45 -2.07 1.71 9.05
C LYS A 45 -1.23 2.12 10.25
N PHE A 46 0.11 2.14 10.17
CA PHE A 46 0.95 2.64 11.28
C PHE A 46 0.75 4.14 11.53
N THR A 47 0.19 4.90 10.58
CA THR A 47 -0.01 6.34 10.73
C THR A 47 -0.93 6.65 11.91
N THR A 48 -0.65 7.76 12.61
CA THR A 48 -1.50 8.23 13.72
C THR A 48 -2.92 8.50 13.24
N PHE A 49 -3.10 9.04 12.04
CA PHE A 49 -4.40 9.23 11.40
C PHE A 49 -5.22 7.94 11.33
N PHE A 50 -4.64 6.85 10.84
CA PHE A 50 -5.33 5.57 10.76
C PHE A 50 -5.62 4.98 12.15
N GLN A 51 -4.63 5.01 13.06
CA GLN A 51 -4.81 4.48 14.42
C GLN A 51 -5.91 5.24 15.19
N GLU A 52 -5.96 6.57 15.08
CA GLU A 52 -7.01 7.38 15.70
C GLU A 52 -8.39 7.15 15.08
N TYR A 53 -8.47 7.01 13.75
CA TYR A 53 -9.71 6.65 13.07
C TYR A 53 -10.25 5.31 13.56
N MET A 54 -9.40 4.28 13.59
CA MET A 54 -9.80 2.92 13.96
C MET A 54 -10.19 2.80 15.43
N LEU A 55 -9.39 3.38 16.35
CA LEU A 55 -9.59 3.21 17.80
C LEU A 55 -10.58 4.22 18.39
N LYS A 56 -10.57 5.46 17.90
CA LYS A 56 -11.38 6.56 18.46
C LYS A 56 -12.60 6.89 17.60
N LYS A 57 -12.83 6.16 16.50
CA LYS A 57 -13.92 6.38 15.53
C LYS A 57 -13.99 7.81 14.98
N LYS A 58 -12.87 8.54 14.96
CA LYS A 58 -12.83 9.93 14.45
C LYS A 58 -13.05 9.95 12.92
N GLN A 59 -13.91 10.84 12.44
CA GLN A 59 -14.07 11.10 11.02
C GLN A 59 -12.82 11.80 10.47
N GLN A 60 -11.96 11.08 9.77
CA GLN A 60 -10.68 11.57 9.20
C GLN A 60 -10.74 11.85 7.67
N GLY A 61 -11.94 11.96 7.07
CA GLY A 61 -12.09 12.31 5.64
C GLY A 61 -11.26 11.43 4.68
N LYS A 62 -10.59 12.07 3.70
CA LYS A 62 -9.68 11.42 2.73
C LYS A 62 -8.37 10.91 3.36
N LEU A 63 -7.98 11.35 4.57
CA LEU A 63 -6.73 10.98 5.25
C LEU A 63 -6.70 9.52 5.75
N LYS A 64 -7.78 8.76 5.51
CA LYS A 64 -7.89 7.32 5.81
C LYS A 64 -7.26 6.42 4.75
N GLN A 65 -6.73 6.98 3.67
CA GLN A 65 -6.19 6.21 2.54
C GLN A 65 -4.83 5.58 2.86
N HIS A 66 -4.81 4.61 3.77
CA HIS A 66 -3.60 3.85 4.07
C HIS A 66 -3.10 3.08 2.84
N GLY A 67 -3.99 2.71 1.92
CA GLY A 67 -3.64 2.02 0.68
C GLY A 67 -2.67 2.79 -0.20
N PHE A 68 -2.83 4.11 -0.34
CA PHE A 68 -1.94 4.91 -1.18
C PHE A 68 -0.50 4.95 -0.64
N ILE A 69 -0.32 5.29 0.63
CA ILE A 69 1.02 5.32 1.26
C ILE A 69 1.64 3.92 1.27
N SER A 70 0.83 2.89 1.50
CA SER A 70 1.26 1.49 1.42
C SER A 70 1.74 1.10 0.03
N ALA A 71 1.05 1.55 -1.01
CA ALA A 71 1.41 1.29 -2.39
C ALA A 71 2.75 1.95 -2.76
N LEU A 72 2.96 3.20 -2.36
CA LEU A 72 4.23 3.90 -2.53
C LEU A 72 5.38 3.17 -1.81
N PHE A 73 5.15 2.73 -0.57
CA PHE A 73 6.15 1.97 0.18
C PHE A 73 6.47 0.63 -0.49
N GLY A 74 5.46 -0.12 -0.93
CA GLY A 74 5.66 -1.37 -1.65
C GLY A 74 6.43 -1.19 -2.96
N ALA A 75 6.09 -0.16 -3.74
CA ALA A 75 6.79 0.20 -4.97
C ALA A 75 8.25 0.57 -4.71
N HIS A 76 8.52 1.37 -3.69
CA HIS A 76 9.88 1.75 -3.28
C HIS A 76 10.75 0.54 -2.93
N ASN A 77 10.22 -0.41 -2.15
CA ASN A 77 10.93 -1.66 -1.84
C ASN A 77 11.18 -2.50 -3.11
N ALA A 78 10.23 -2.52 -4.03
CA ALA A 78 10.37 -3.21 -5.30
C ALA A 78 11.43 -2.56 -6.22
N PHE A 79 11.49 -1.23 -6.28
CA PHE A 79 12.54 -0.51 -7.01
C PHE A 79 13.92 -0.82 -6.46
N HIS A 80 14.08 -0.84 -5.13
CA HIS A 80 15.35 -1.26 -4.51
C HIS A 80 15.73 -2.71 -4.85
N ARG A 81 14.73 -3.58 -5.05
CA ARG A 81 14.96 -5.01 -5.28
C ARG A 81 15.23 -5.38 -6.74
N TRP A 82 14.62 -4.67 -7.69
CA TRP A 82 14.66 -5.02 -9.12
C TRP A 82 15.07 -3.88 -10.07
N GLY A 83 15.12 -2.64 -9.59
CA GLY A 83 15.36 -1.46 -10.42
C GLY A 83 14.09 -0.93 -11.11
N GLU A 84 14.25 0.20 -11.79
CA GLU A 84 13.16 0.97 -12.41
C GLU A 84 12.60 0.32 -13.68
N ASP A 85 13.43 -0.43 -14.42
CA ASP A 85 13.03 -1.07 -15.68
C ASP A 85 12.21 -2.36 -15.49
N HIS A 86 12.03 -2.82 -14.26
CA HIS A 86 11.27 -4.04 -13.99
C HIS A 86 9.77 -3.76 -13.85
N PHE A 87 8.93 -4.70 -14.30
CA PHE A 87 7.48 -4.60 -14.16
C PHE A 87 6.95 -4.71 -12.71
N PHE A 88 7.74 -5.24 -11.77
CA PHE A 88 7.25 -5.58 -10.43
C PHE A 88 6.91 -4.37 -9.56
N PRO A 89 7.71 -3.28 -9.54
CA PRO A 89 7.31 -2.03 -8.90
C PRO A 89 5.89 -1.58 -9.26
N LEU A 90 5.55 -1.57 -10.55
CA LEU A 90 4.22 -1.19 -11.02
C LEU A 90 3.13 -2.18 -10.59
N ALA A 91 3.40 -3.48 -10.75
CA ALA A 91 2.45 -4.52 -10.36
C ALA A 91 2.16 -4.50 -8.85
N ILE A 92 3.18 -4.32 -8.02
CA ILE A 92 3.07 -4.24 -6.55
C ILE A 92 2.32 -2.97 -6.15
N TYR A 93 2.67 -1.82 -6.74
CA TYR A 93 1.97 -0.55 -6.50
C TYR A 93 0.47 -0.70 -6.74
N SER A 94 0.09 -1.16 -7.94
CA SER A 94 -1.33 -1.32 -8.32
C SER A 94 -2.05 -2.32 -7.41
N SER A 95 -1.44 -3.48 -7.15
CA SER A 95 -2.05 -4.51 -6.29
C SER A 95 -2.34 -3.98 -4.88
N ILE A 96 -1.40 -3.21 -4.30
CA ILE A 96 -1.60 -2.60 -2.99
C ILE A 96 -2.61 -1.45 -3.07
N TYR A 97 -2.52 -0.57 -4.07
CA TYR A 97 -3.41 0.58 -4.17
C TYR A 97 -4.88 0.15 -4.19
N HIS A 98 -5.19 -0.95 -4.87
CA HIS A 98 -6.53 -1.50 -5.02
C HIS A 98 -6.94 -2.54 -3.97
N HIS A 99 -6.19 -2.78 -2.89
CA HIS A 99 -6.48 -3.91 -2.00
C HIS A 99 -7.82 -3.82 -1.23
N HIS A 100 -8.49 -2.65 -1.22
CA HIS A 100 -9.85 -2.45 -0.71
C HIS A 100 -10.91 -2.25 -1.81
N GLY A 101 -10.53 -2.34 -3.08
CA GLY A 101 -11.40 -2.02 -4.21
C GLY A 101 -11.18 -2.93 -5.40
N ASN A 102 -11.77 -2.56 -6.53
CA ASN A 102 -11.55 -3.26 -7.79
C ASN A 102 -10.22 -2.82 -8.40
N LEU A 103 -9.52 -3.74 -9.06
CA LEU A 103 -8.41 -3.40 -9.95
C LEU A 103 -8.93 -2.50 -11.07
N SER A 104 -8.14 -1.51 -11.46
CA SER A 104 -8.40 -0.70 -12.64
C SER A 104 -7.16 -0.50 -13.49
N ASP A 105 -7.30 0.21 -14.61
CA ASP A 105 -6.18 0.49 -15.52
C ASP A 105 -5.12 1.32 -14.78
N PHE A 106 -3.84 1.03 -15.04
CA PHE A 106 -2.72 1.82 -14.52
C PHE A 106 -2.85 3.31 -14.82
N LYS A 107 -3.50 3.67 -15.93
CA LYS A 107 -3.78 5.07 -16.31
C LYS A 107 -4.69 5.81 -15.33
N GLU A 108 -5.49 5.10 -14.56
CA GLU A 108 -6.38 5.70 -13.55
C GLU A 108 -5.64 6.00 -12.24
N ILE A 109 -4.58 5.26 -11.94
CA ILE A 109 -3.82 5.38 -10.69
C ILE A 109 -2.47 6.08 -10.86
N LEU A 110 -1.99 6.24 -12.10
CA LEU A 110 -0.79 6.97 -12.44
C LEU A 110 -1.14 8.27 -13.16
N PRO A 111 -0.43 9.37 -12.87
CA PRO A 111 -0.63 10.61 -13.59
C PRO A 111 -0.27 10.44 -15.07
N SER A 112 -1.16 10.93 -15.94
CA SER A 112 -1.01 10.89 -17.39
C SER A 112 0.16 11.75 -17.91
N SER A 113 0.70 12.64 -17.08
CA SER A 113 1.94 13.37 -17.36
C SER A 113 2.59 13.89 -16.07
N MET A 114 3.92 14.09 -16.10
CA MET A 114 4.63 14.71 -14.98
C MET A 114 4.19 16.16 -14.70
N LYS A 115 3.70 16.89 -15.71
CA LYS A 115 3.13 18.24 -15.54
C LYS A 115 1.89 18.22 -14.66
N ASN A 116 1.11 17.15 -14.72
CA ASN A 116 -0.08 16.96 -13.90
C ASN A 116 0.23 16.40 -12.51
N PHE A 117 1.47 15.96 -12.26
CA PHE A 117 1.85 15.37 -10.98
C PHE A 117 1.77 16.41 -9.85
N GLY A 118 2.31 17.61 -10.05
CA GLY A 118 2.28 18.68 -9.05
C GLY A 118 0.85 19.08 -8.68
N ALA A 119 0.01 19.35 -9.69
CA ALA A 119 -1.38 19.75 -9.49
C ALA A 119 -2.23 18.63 -8.84
N ALA A 120 -2.06 17.37 -9.27
CA ALA A 120 -2.81 16.24 -8.70
C ALA A 120 -2.32 15.85 -7.30
N PHE A 121 -1.03 16.07 -6.99
CA PHE A 121 -0.47 15.85 -5.66
C PHE A 121 -1.02 16.88 -4.67
N GLU A 122 -1.05 18.17 -5.04
CA GLU A 122 -1.65 19.23 -4.21
C GLU A 122 -3.15 18.99 -3.98
N GLU A 123 -3.91 18.51 -4.98
CA GLU A 123 -5.35 18.27 -4.85
C GLU A 123 -5.73 17.01 -4.02
N ASN A 124 -4.83 16.02 -3.95
CA ASN A 124 -5.09 14.74 -3.27
C ASN A 124 -4.33 14.58 -1.95
N VAL A 125 -3.36 15.44 -1.70
CA VAL A 125 -2.54 15.48 -0.48
C VAL A 125 -2.73 16.87 0.16
N ASP A 126 -3.97 17.18 0.55
CA ASP A 126 -4.23 18.27 1.49
C ASP A 126 -3.65 17.87 2.85
N ILE A 127 -2.42 18.32 3.12
CA ILE A 127 -1.81 18.39 4.47
C ILE A 127 -2.05 19.78 5.03
#